data_AF-A0A857DLW1-F1
#
_entry.id   AF-A0A857DLW1-F1
#
_cell.length_a   1.000
_cell.length_b   1.000
_cell.length_c   1.000
_cell.angle_alpha   90.00
_cell.angle_beta   90.00
_cell.angle_gamma   90.00
#
_symmetry.space_group_name_H-M   'P 1'
#
loop_
_entity.id
_entity.type
_entity.pdbx_description
1 polymer ?
#
loop_
_entity_poly.entity_id
_entity_poly.type
_entity_poly.pdbx_seq_one_letter_code
_entity_poly.pdbx_strand_id
1 'polypeptide(L)'
;MANETMRIFFPLKIITYPQCEYGLDVNPMKISTAEAVAYEDTILATIAKENRFFENNRGLAEYIHDQALNKKVYSLYPSVEIVDGELWGVMTAGLMESLSGEETAGLLEFVTGQNSDGYGEGLEQRPIKTSNGEIYVSFWNHENYSLKFEQDMKNNSPDLGYGGLVMR
;
A
#
# COMPACT_ATOMS: atom_id res chain seq x y z
N MET A 1 22.25 5.64 -5.32
CA MET A 1 21.69 4.88 -4.18
C MET A 1 20.98 5.88 -3.29
N ALA A 2 19.80 5.53 -2.77
CA ALA A 2 19.06 6.41 -1.85
C ALA A 2 19.80 6.49 -0.50
N ASN A 3 19.74 7.67 0.13
CA ASN A 3 20.34 7.94 1.43
C ASN A 3 19.35 7.72 2.58
N GLU A 4 18.06 7.90 2.31
CA GLU A 4 16.97 7.78 3.27
C GLU A 4 15.78 7.04 2.63
N THR A 5 14.92 6.44 3.45
CA THR A 5 13.67 5.84 3.02
C THR A 5 12.50 6.47 3.75
N MET A 6 11.49 6.90 3.00
CA MET A 6 10.21 7.37 3.54
C MET A 6 9.12 6.37 3.16
N ARG A 7 8.35 5.92 4.16
CA ARG A 7 7.25 4.96 3.97
C ARG A 7 5.91 5.62 4.27
N ILE A 8 5.00 5.51 3.32
CA ILE A 8 3.69 6.15 3.34
C ILE A 8 2.64 5.04 3.26
N PHE A 9 1.86 4.90 4.30
CA PHE A 9 0.84 3.86 4.42
C PHE A 9 -0.54 4.41 4.10
N PHE A 10 -1.39 3.55 3.56
CA PHE A 10 -2.77 3.89 3.19
C PHE A 10 -3.70 2.68 3.34
N PRO A 11 -4.97 2.92 3.71
CA PRO A 11 -5.95 1.85 3.86
C PRO A 11 -6.28 1.25 2.49
N LEU A 12 -6.51 -0.06 2.49
CA LEU A 12 -6.94 -0.80 1.30
C LEU A 12 -8.45 -0.96 1.29
N LYS A 13 -9.02 -1.06 0.09
CA LYS A 13 -10.37 -1.58 -0.12
C LYS A 13 -10.25 -2.88 -0.89
N ILE A 14 -10.76 -3.97 -0.29
CA ILE A 14 -10.72 -5.29 -0.91
C ILE A 14 -12.15 -5.79 -1.11
N ILE A 15 -12.43 -6.21 -2.34
CA ILE A 15 -13.69 -6.84 -2.73
C ILE A 15 -13.40 -8.27 -3.16
N THR A 16 -14.27 -9.21 -2.79
CA THR A 16 -14.23 -10.59 -3.27
C THR A 16 -15.48 -10.97 -4.03
N TYR A 17 -15.31 -11.81 -5.05
CA TYR A 17 -16.36 -12.55 -5.73
C TYR A 17 -16.16 -14.03 -5.39
N PRO A 18 -16.93 -14.57 -4.44
CA PRO A 18 -16.77 -15.95 -3.98
C PRO A 18 -17.05 -16.97 -5.08
N GLN A 19 -16.36 -18.11 -5.04
CA GLN A 19 -16.67 -19.26 -5.88
C GLN A 19 -17.90 -20.00 -5.31
N CYS A 20 -18.90 -20.24 -6.15
CA CYS A 20 -20.07 -21.06 -5.85
C CYS A 20 -20.24 -22.20 -6.89
N GLU A 21 -21.28 -23.01 -6.72
CA GLU A 21 -21.58 -24.17 -7.59
C GLU A 21 -21.80 -23.79 -9.06
N TYR A 22 -22.18 -22.54 -9.33
CA TYR A 22 -22.49 -22.03 -10.67
C TYR A 22 -21.37 -21.15 -11.27
N GLY A 23 -20.22 -21.02 -10.61
CA GLY A 23 -19.14 -20.12 -11.02
C GLY A 23 -18.82 -19.08 -9.95
N LEU A 24 -18.34 -17.91 -10.33
CA LEU A 24 -18.20 -16.79 -9.41
C LEU A 24 -19.58 -16.23 -9.08
N ASP A 25 -19.83 -15.93 -7.80
CA ASP A 25 -20.99 -15.11 -7.43
C ASP A 25 -20.91 -13.78 -8.17
N VAL A 26 -22.06 -13.26 -8.60
CA VAL A 26 -22.14 -11.96 -9.28
C VAL A 26 -22.20 -10.80 -8.29
N ASN A 27 -22.47 -11.09 -7.01
CA ASN A 27 -22.56 -10.09 -5.95
C ASN A 27 -21.21 -9.98 -5.23
N PRO A 28 -20.50 -8.85 -5.37
CA PRO A 28 -19.27 -8.63 -4.63
C PRO A 28 -19.52 -8.50 -3.13
N MET A 29 -18.60 -9.02 -2.33
CA MET A 29 -18.55 -8.81 -0.89
C MET A 29 -17.31 -7.99 -0.53
N LYS A 30 -17.44 -7.00 0.35
CA LYS A 30 -16.30 -6.32 0.95
C LYS A 30 -15.71 -7.24 2.04
N ILE A 31 -14.40 -7.43 2.02
CA ILE A 31 -13.69 -8.08 3.13
C ILE A 31 -12.92 -7.03 3.92
N SER A 32 -12.77 -7.25 5.22
CA SER A 32 -11.99 -6.37 6.09
C SER A 32 -10.50 -6.48 5.79
N THR A 33 -9.73 -5.46 6.16
CA THR A 33 -8.26 -5.46 6.09
C THR A 33 -7.64 -6.53 7.01
N ALA A 34 -8.30 -6.88 8.11
CA ALA A 34 -7.89 -7.99 8.98
C ALA A 34 -8.10 -9.37 8.32
N GLU A 35 -9.21 -9.58 7.62
CA GLU A 35 -9.41 -10.80 6.83
C GLU A 35 -8.46 -10.86 5.61
N ALA A 36 -8.15 -9.70 5.03
CA ALA A 36 -7.26 -9.59 3.88
C ALA A 36 -5.82 -10.02 4.18
N VAL A 37 -5.41 -10.07 5.45
CA VAL A 37 -4.12 -10.61 5.91
C VAL A 37 -3.87 -12.00 5.34
N ALA A 38 -4.90 -12.85 5.23
CA ALA A 38 -4.75 -14.20 4.68
C ALA A 38 -4.32 -14.23 3.19
N TYR A 39 -4.42 -13.10 2.49
CA TYR A 39 -4.06 -12.96 1.08
C TYR A 39 -2.76 -12.16 0.86
N GLU A 40 -2.05 -11.75 1.92
CA GLU A 40 -0.85 -10.89 1.83
C GLU A 40 0.14 -11.40 0.76
N ASP A 41 0.58 -12.66 0.87
CA ASP A 41 1.55 -13.26 -0.07
C ASP A 41 1.07 -13.20 -1.53
N THR A 42 -0.23 -13.41 -1.77
CA THR A 42 -0.80 -13.41 -3.12
C THR A 42 -0.91 -11.99 -3.67
N ILE A 43 -1.23 -11.02 -2.81
CA ILE A 43 -1.29 -9.60 -3.16
C ILE A 43 0.13 -9.09 -3.44
N LEU A 44 1.11 -9.43 -2.60
CA LEU A 44 2.52 -9.12 -2.82
C LEU A 44 3.02 -9.70 -4.15
N ALA A 45 2.70 -10.95 -4.47
CA ALA A 45 3.10 -11.57 -5.73
C ALA A 45 2.48 -10.84 -6.94
N THR A 46 1.23 -10.40 -6.82
CA THR A 46 0.55 -9.62 -7.85
C THR A 46 1.21 -8.25 -8.03
N ILE A 47 1.45 -7.51 -6.96
CA ILE A 47 2.16 -6.21 -7.00
C ILE A 47 3.57 -6.39 -7.57
N ALA A 48 4.29 -7.43 -7.17
CA ALA A 48 5.62 -7.71 -7.71
C ALA A 48 5.59 -8.03 -9.21
N LYS A 49 4.52 -8.66 -9.71
CA LYS A 49 4.32 -8.88 -11.15
C LYS A 49 4.04 -7.56 -11.86
N GLU A 50 3.19 -6.71 -11.30
CA GLU A 50 2.89 -5.38 -11.85
C GLU A 50 4.13 -4.48 -11.88
N ASN A 51 4.95 -4.52 -10.83
CA ASN A 51 6.20 -3.76 -10.74
C ASN A 51 7.23 -4.17 -11.80
N ARG A 52 7.11 -5.36 -12.42
CA ARG A 52 8.00 -5.77 -13.54
C ARG A 52 7.72 -5.01 -14.83
N PHE A 53 6.57 -4.33 -14.95
CA PHE A 53 6.28 -3.49 -16.10
C PHE A 53 6.99 -2.13 -16.04
N PHE A 54 7.63 -1.78 -14.92
CA PHE A 54 8.52 -0.63 -14.90
C PHE A 54 9.77 -0.93 -15.73
N GLU A 55 9.90 -0.25 -16.87
CA GLU A 55 11.10 -0.28 -17.71
C GLU A 55 12.20 0.68 -17.20
N ASN A 56 12.22 0.91 -15.88
CA ASN A 56 13.13 1.83 -15.22
C ASN A 56 13.44 1.35 -13.78
N ASN A 57 14.54 1.84 -13.20
CA ASN A 57 14.97 1.48 -11.83
C ASN A 57 14.44 2.43 -10.74
N ARG A 58 13.51 3.33 -11.09
CA ARG A 58 12.93 4.37 -10.24
C ARG A 58 11.47 4.09 -9.89
N GLY A 59 10.85 3.09 -10.51
CA GLY A 59 9.45 2.75 -10.35
C GLY A 59 8.55 3.93 -10.74
N LEU A 60 7.64 4.28 -9.84
CA LEU A 60 6.70 5.39 -10.04
C LEU A 60 7.37 6.76 -9.99
N ALA A 61 8.58 6.87 -9.40
CA ALA A 61 9.27 8.15 -9.28
C ALA A 61 9.66 8.75 -10.64
N GLU A 62 9.78 7.92 -11.69
CA GLU A 62 10.04 8.39 -13.06
C GLU A 62 8.92 9.29 -13.59
N TYR A 63 7.69 9.13 -13.09
CA TYR A 63 6.52 9.90 -13.52
C TYR A 63 6.26 11.15 -12.67
N ILE A 64 7.12 11.47 -11.71
CA ILE A 64 7.04 12.73 -10.97
C ILE A 64 7.48 13.87 -11.89
N HIS A 65 6.54 14.75 -12.25
CA HIS A 65 6.79 15.87 -13.17
C HIS A 65 7.40 17.11 -12.50
N ASP A 66 7.22 17.28 -11.19
CA ASP A 66 7.91 18.33 -10.44
C ASP A 66 9.42 18.05 -10.43
N GLN A 67 10.21 18.94 -11.04
CA GLN A 67 11.64 18.71 -11.22
C GLN A 67 12.44 18.77 -9.92
N ALA A 68 12.00 19.54 -8.92
CA ALA A 68 12.68 19.63 -7.64
C ALA A 68 12.48 18.33 -6.86
N LEU A 69 11.23 17.88 -6.79
CA LEU A 69 10.85 16.63 -6.14
C LEU A 69 11.45 15.42 -6.85
N ASN A 70 11.40 15.37 -8.19
CA ASN A 70 11.95 14.26 -8.98
C ASN A 70 13.45 14.05 -8.71
N LYS A 71 14.23 15.12 -8.50
CA LYS A 71 15.66 14.99 -8.19
C LYS A 71 15.93 14.36 -6.83
N LYS A 72 15.04 14.60 -5.85
CA LYS A 72 15.19 14.09 -4.49
C LYS A 72 14.57 12.71 -4.31
N VAL A 73 13.46 12.42 -4.97
CA VAL A 73 12.81 11.09 -4.94
C VAL A 73 13.45 10.22 -6.01
N TYR A 74 14.40 9.39 -5.59
CA TYR A 74 15.09 8.47 -6.49
C TYR A 74 14.17 7.36 -6.98
N SER A 75 13.47 6.70 -6.06
CA SER A 75 12.61 5.56 -6.36
C SER A 75 11.29 5.65 -5.61
N LEU A 76 10.23 5.09 -6.17
CA LEU A 76 8.92 4.98 -5.51
C LEU A 76 8.26 3.67 -5.92
N TYR A 77 8.04 2.77 -4.97
CA TYR A 77 7.47 1.46 -5.23
C TYR A 77 6.28 1.14 -4.31
N PRO A 78 5.18 0.63 -4.87
CA PRO A 78 4.06 0.13 -4.09
C PRO A 78 4.32 -1.28 -3.55
N SER A 79 3.72 -1.57 -2.40
CA SER A 79 3.66 -2.88 -1.75
C SER A 79 2.45 -2.93 -0.80
N VAL A 80 2.27 -4.06 -0.12
CA VAL A 80 1.43 -4.18 1.08
C VAL A 80 2.27 -4.67 2.27
N GLU A 81 1.77 -4.45 3.49
CA GLU A 81 2.37 -4.94 4.74
C GLU A 81 1.30 -5.09 5.82
N ILE A 82 1.45 -6.11 6.68
CA ILE A 82 0.62 -6.25 7.89
C ILE A 82 1.12 -5.31 9.00
N VAL A 83 0.23 -4.45 9.50
CA VAL A 83 0.47 -3.59 10.66
C VAL A 83 -0.68 -3.79 11.66
N ASP A 84 -0.35 -4.16 12.90
CA ASP A 84 -1.31 -4.43 13.98
C ASP A 84 -2.45 -5.41 13.60
N GLY A 85 -2.13 -6.41 12.78
CA GLY A 85 -3.08 -7.45 12.36
C GLY A 85 -4.02 -7.02 11.22
N GLU A 86 -3.79 -5.85 10.62
CA GLU A 86 -4.50 -5.39 9.43
C GLU A 86 -3.56 -5.28 8.23
N LEU A 87 -4.04 -5.58 7.03
CA LEU A 87 -3.28 -5.38 5.81
C LEU A 87 -3.37 -3.92 5.33
N TRP A 88 -2.22 -3.28 5.16
CA TRP A 88 -2.08 -1.91 4.67
C TRP A 88 -1.37 -1.87 3.32
N GLY A 89 -1.73 -0.90 2.49
CA GLY A 89 -0.92 -0.52 1.35
C GLY A 89 0.23 0.36 1.82
N VAL A 90 1.40 0.22 1.19
CA VAL A 90 2.58 1.03 1.50
C VAL A 90 3.28 1.49 0.22
N MET A 91 3.55 2.78 0.15
CA MET A 91 4.44 3.37 -0.84
C MET A 91 5.79 3.61 -0.19
N THR A 92 6.85 3.03 -0.76
CA THR A 92 8.21 3.19 -0.26
C THR A 92 9.00 4.10 -1.20
N ALA A 93 9.32 5.30 -0.71
CA ALA A 93 10.12 6.30 -1.41
C ALA A 93 11.59 6.18 -0.99
N GLY A 94 12.48 5.99 -1.96
CA GLY A 94 13.92 6.13 -1.77
C GLY A 94 14.32 7.57 -2.02
N LEU A 95 14.85 8.24 -1.00
CA LEU A 95 15.19 9.66 -1.04
C LEU A 95 16.71 9.85 -1.15
N MET A 96 17.14 10.73 -2.04
CA MET A 96 18.53 11.19 -2.13
C MET A 96 18.84 12.21 -1.03
N GLU A 97 17.84 13.00 -0.65
CA GLU A 97 17.91 14.04 0.37
C GLU A 97 16.55 14.16 1.06
N SER A 98 16.53 14.65 2.29
CA SER A 98 15.27 14.86 3.01
C SER A 98 14.40 15.92 2.30
N LEU A 99 13.09 15.69 2.32
CA LEU A 99 12.11 16.57 1.70
C LEU A 99 11.73 17.71 2.65
N SER A 100 11.50 18.90 2.10
CA SER A 100 10.81 19.98 2.79
C SER A 100 9.34 19.63 3.04
N GLY A 101 8.62 20.43 3.84
CA GLY A 101 7.19 20.24 4.04
C GLY A 101 6.38 20.36 2.74
N GLU A 102 6.75 21.29 1.86
CA GLU A 102 6.11 21.48 0.55
C GLU A 102 6.39 20.30 -0.39
N GLU A 103 7.65 19.84 -0.44
CA GLU A 103 8.05 18.67 -1.25
C GLU A 103 7.39 17.39 -0.75
N THR A 104 7.24 17.24 0.57
CA THR A 104 6.53 16.12 1.18
C THR A 104 5.05 16.16 0.78
N ALA A 105 4.40 17.33 0.84
CA ALA A 105 3.02 17.47 0.40
C ALA A 105 2.84 17.12 -1.09
N GLY A 106 3.76 17.57 -1.95
CA GLY A 106 3.76 17.20 -3.37
C GLY A 106 3.93 15.70 -3.61
N LEU A 107 4.77 15.02 -2.82
CA LEU A 107 4.90 13.55 -2.89
C LEU A 107 3.61 12.86 -2.45
N LEU A 108 2.97 13.33 -1.37
CA LEU A 108 1.70 12.76 -0.89
C LEU A 108 0.56 12.94 -1.90
N GLU A 109 0.49 14.09 -2.58
CA GLU A 109 -0.44 14.33 -3.67
C GLU A 109 -0.20 13.36 -4.84
N PHE A 110 1.07 13.20 -5.25
CA PHE A 110 1.45 12.24 -6.28
C PHE A 110 1.08 10.79 -5.91
N VAL A 111 1.36 10.37 -4.67
CA VAL A 111 0.98 9.04 -4.15
C VAL A 111 -0.54 8.87 -4.16
N THR A 112 -1.29 9.90 -3.79
CA THR A 112 -2.76 9.86 -3.84
C THR A 112 -3.26 9.65 -5.26
N GLY A 113 -2.73 10.40 -6.24
CA GLY A 113 -3.09 10.23 -7.64
C GLY A 113 -2.75 8.84 -8.18
N GLN A 114 -1.57 8.31 -7.82
CA GLN A 114 -1.18 6.94 -8.21
C GLN A 114 -2.04 5.87 -7.56
N ASN A 115 -2.55 6.09 -6.35
CA ASN A 115 -3.39 5.12 -5.65
C ASN A 115 -4.84 5.12 -6.17
N SER A 116 -5.38 6.29 -6.58
CA SER A 116 -6.77 6.43 -7.01
C SER A 116 -7.03 6.15 -8.48
N ASP A 117 -6.05 6.48 -9.32
CA ASP A 117 -6.06 6.32 -10.77
C ASP A 117 -4.79 5.50 -11.09
N GLY A 118 -3.99 5.87 -12.09
CA GLY A 118 -2.58 5.48 -12.22
C GLY A 118 -2.30 4.00 -11.94
N TYR A 119 -1.34 3.71 -11.06
CA TYR A 119 -1.00 2.34 -10.68
C TYR A 119 -2.16 1.60 -9.99
N GLY A 120 -2.87 2.27 -9.09
CA GLY A 120 -3.92 1.70 -8.26
C GLY A 120 -5.11 1.21 -9.07
N GLU A 121 -5.52 1.97 -10.10
CA GLU A 121 -6.57 1.56 -11.04
C GLU A 121 -6.16 0.29 -11.78
N GLY A 122 -4.92 0.25 -12.29
CA GLY A 122 -4.39 -0.92 -12.98
C GLY A 122 -4.37 -2.17 -12.09
N LEU A 123 -4.07 -2.02 -10.80
CA LEU A 123 -4.14 -3.10 -9.83
C LEU A 123 -5.60 -3.52 -9.57
N GLU A 124 -6.49 -2.56 -9.36
CA GLU A 124 -7.91 -2.80 -9.06
C GLU A 124 -8.63 -3.49 -10.21
N GLN A 125 -8.27 -3.23 -11.47
CA GLN A 125 -8.94 -3.87 -12.62
C GLN A 125 -8.58 -5.35 -12.82
N ARG A 126 -7.57 -5.89 -12.12
CA ARG A 126 -7.05 -7.24 -12.35
C ARG A 126 -7.45 -8.19 -11.21
N PRO A 127 -8.29 -9.21 -11.48
CA PRO A 127 -8.64 -10.18 -10.45
C PRO A 127 -7.43 -10.98 -10.00
N ILE A 128 -7.31 -11.15 -8.68
CA ILE A 128 -6.40 -12.08 -8.05
C ILE A 128 -7.17 -13.36 -7.74
N LYS A 129 -6.80 -14.45 -8.38
CA LYS A 129 -7.43 -15.76 -8.17
C LYS A 129 -7.01 -16.37 -6.85
N THR A 130 -7.98 -16.86 -6.09
CA THR A 130 -7.80 -17.55 -4.81
C THR A 130 -8.49 -18.92 -4.87
N SER A 131 -8.29 -19.76 -3.86
CA SER A 131 -9.04 -21.02 -3.75
C SER A 131 -10.55 -20.81 -3.56
N ASN A 132 -10.96 -19.63 -3.08
CA ASN A 132 -12.33 -19.34 -2.64
C ASN A 132 -13.05 -18.39 -3.60
N GLY A 133 -12.47 -18.09 -4.77
CA GLY A 133 -13.00 -17.13 -5.73
C GLY A 133 -11.94 -16.13 -6.17
N GLU A 134 -12.36 -14.91 -6.48
CA GLU A 134 -11.47 -13.83 -6.91
C GLU A 134 -11.51 -12.68 -5.92
N ILE A 135 -10.37 -12.00 -5.74
CA ILE A 135 -10.29 -10.75 -4.97
C ILE A 135 -9.77 -9.62 -5.87
N TYR A 136 -10.25 -8.41 -5.58
CA TYR A 136 -9.91 -7.17 -6.25
C TYR A 136 -9.40 -6.22 -5.18
N VAL A 137 -8.18 -5.71 -5.36
CA VAL A 137 -7.50 -4.86 -4.38
C VAL A 137 -7.41 -3.45 -4.93
N SER A 138 -8.00 -2.51 -4.20
CA SER A 138 -7.89 -1.09 -4.47
C SER A 138 -7.04 -0.40 -3.41
N PHE A 139 -6.11 0.43 -3.88
CA PHE A 139 -5.25 1.27 -3.03
C PHE A 139 -5.96 2.53 -2.56
N TRP A 140 -7.18 2.77 -3.02
CA TRP A 140 -7.90 3.99 -2.71
C TRP A 140 -9.34 3.68 -2.29
N ASN A 141 -9.86 4.48 -1.36
CA ASN A 141 -11.21 4.34 -0.87
C ASN A 141 -11.82 5.70 -0.54
N HIS A 142 -12.72 6.19 -1.40
CA HIS A 142 -13.42 7.47 -1.20
C HIS A 142 -14.09 7.63 0.18
N GLU A 143 -14.48 6.54 0.85
CA GLU A 143 -15.12 6.58 2.18
C GLU A 143 -14.12 6.81 3.32
N ASN A 144 -12.90 6.29 3.18
CA ASN A 144 -11.92 6.26 4.25
C ASN A 144 -10.52 6.17 3.65
N TYR A 145 -10.03 7.28 3.11
CA TYR A 145 -8.67 7.40 2.58
C TYR A 145 -7.87 8.40 3.39
N SER A 146 -6.72 7.95 3.87
CA SER A 146 -5.75 8.79 4.56
C SER A 146 -4.36 8.23 4.32
N LEU A 147 -3.37 9.13 4.26
CA LEU A 147 -1.97 8.76 4.22
C LEU A 147 -1.38 8.91 5.62
N LYS A 148 -0.59 7.93 6.05
CA LYS A 148 0.10 7.92 7.33
C LYS A 148 1.59 7.64 7.14
N PHE A 149 2.44 8.29 7.91
CA PHE A 149 3.87 7.94 7.91
C PHE A 149 4.13 6.76 8.84
N GLU A 150 5.26 6.09 8.62
CA GLU A 150 5.66 4.94 9.44
C GLU A 150 5.67 5.23 10.95
N GLN A 151 6.06 6.43 11.35
CA GLN A 151 6.10 6.84 12.76
C GLN A 151 4.70 6.89 13.38
N ASP A 152 3.70 7.33 12.60
CA ASP A 152 2.30 7.39 13.04
C ASP A 152 1.69 5.99 13.14
N MET A 153 2.20 5.03 12.35
CA MET A 153 1.80 3.63 12.44
C MET A 153 2.30 2.99 13.74
N LYS A 154 3.58 3.19 14.07
CA LYS A 154 4.22 2.61 15.27
C LYS A 154 3.64 3.15 16.60
N ASN A 155 3.14 4.38 16.61
CA ASN A 155 2.58 5.01 17.81
C ASN A 155 1.17 4.52 18.19
N ASN A 156 0.52 3.68 17.35
CA ASN A 156 -0.79 3.09 17.65
C ASN A 156 -0.70 1.68 18.26
N SER A 157 0.48 1.06 18.30
CA SER A 157 0.68 -0.20 19.01
C SER A 157 0.68 0.07 20.53
N PRO A 158 -0.21 -0.55 21.33
CA PRO A 158 -0.08 -0.48 22.78
C PRO A 158 1.26 -1.11 23.15
N ASP A 159 2.11 -0.35 23.81
CA ASP A 159 3.32 -0.83 24.45
C ASP A 159 2.93 -2.01 25.34
N LEU A 160 3.25 -3.24 24.91
CA LEU A 160 3.21 -4.42 25.76
C LEU A 160 4.38 -4.28 26.75
N GLY A 161 4.22 -3.32 27.66
CA GLY A 161 5.06 -3.13 28.81
C GLY A 161 4.98 -4.40 29.65
N TYR A 162 6.02 -5.22 29.53
CA TYR A 162 6.34 -6.25 30.51
C TYR A 162 6.57 -5.54 31.86
N GLY A 163 5.49 -5.30 32.58
CA GLY A 163 5.51 -4.91 33.98
C GLY A 163 6.04 -6.08 34.79
N GLY A 164 7.35 -6.05 35.05
CA GLY A 164 8.02 -6.97 35.96
C GLY A 164 7.28 -7.05 37.28
N LEU A 165 6.78 -8.24 37.59
CA LEU A 165 6.20 -8.57 38.87
C LEU A 165 7.32 -8.58 39.92
N VAL A 166 7.55 -7.45 40.59
CA VAL A 166 8.32 -7.44 41.84
C VAL A 166 7.31 -7.64 42.96
N MET A 167 7.09 -8.90 43.37
CA MET A 167 6.51 -9.19 44.67
C MET A 167 7.61 -9.15 45.73
N ARG A 168 7.24 -8.47 46.82
CA ARG A 168 7.94 -8.19 48.08
C ARG A 168 8.89 -9.27 48.61
#